data_AF-A2RPI5-F1
#
_entry.id   AF-A2RPI5-F1
#
_cell.length_a   1.000
_cell.length_b   1.000
_cell.length_c   1.000
_cell.angle_alpha   90.00
_cell.angle_beta   90.00
_cell.angle_gamma   90.00
#
_symmetry.space_group_name_H-M   'P 1'
#
loop_
_entity.id
_entity.type
_entity.pdbx_description
1 polymer ?
#
loop_
_entity_poly.entity_id
_entity_poly.type
_entity_poly.pdbx_seq_one_letter_code
_entity_poly.pdbx_strand_id
1 'polypeptide(L)' 'EDSYTITMAVPGFQESDLNIMVQNDQLTVSGRIQEKKDEGSEYLHRGIMTRAFEHTFRLADHMKVTGAQIKNGLL' A
#
# COMPACT_ATOMS: atom_id res chain seq x y z
N GLU A 1 10.49 5.71 25.30
CA GLU A 1 9.36 5.14 24.55
C GLU A 1 9.81 5.00 23.13
N ASP A 2 9.70 3.81 22.55
CA ASP A 2 10.23 3.54 21.21
C ASP A 2 9.09 3.65 20.19
N SER A 3 9.32 4.44 19.15
CA SER A 3 8.40 4.58 18.03
C SER A 3 9.06 4.14 16.73
N TYR A 4 8.36 3.33 15.95
CA TYR A 4 8.83 2.85 14.66
C TYR A 4 7.92 3.36 13.55
N THR A 5 8.50 3.58 12.37
CA THR A 5 7.77 4.00 11.18
C THR A 5 8.18 3.11 10.01
N ILE A 6 7.17 2.57 9.33
CA ILE A 6 7.32 1.90 8.04
C ILE A 6 6.95 2.94 6.98
N THR A 7 7.78 3.07 5.94
CA THR A 7 7.48 3.94 4.80
C THR A 7 7.57 3.11 3.52
N MET A 8 6.53 3.20 2.68
CA MET A 8 6.43 2.42 1.45
C MET A 8 6.10 3.31 0.26
N ALA A 9 6.77 3.07 -0.87
CA ALA A 9 6.41 3.72 -2.12
C ALA A 9 5.16 3.07 -2.71
N VAL A 10 4.08 3.84 -2.79
CA VAL A 10 2.78 3.45 -3.35
C VAL A 10 2.28 4.44 -4.41
N PRO A 11 3.12 4.91 -5.36
CA PRO A 11 2.69 5.87 -6.35
C PRO A 11 1.57 5.29 -7.23
N GLY A 12 0.55 6.09 -7.48
CA GLY A 12 -0.62 5.70 -8.28
C GLY A 12 -1.73 5.02 -7.50
N PHE A 13 -1.53 4.66 -6.22
CA PHE A 13 -2.59 4.17 -5.34
C PHE A 13 -3.24 5.32 -4.56
N GLN A 14 -4.57 5.29 -4.46
CA GLN A 14 -5.34 6.11 -3.54
C GLN A 14 -5.57 5.37 -2.22
N GLU A 15 -6.00 6.07 -1.18
CA GLU A 15 -6.34 5.45 0.11
C GLU A 15 -7.40 4.33 -0.05
N SER A 16 -8.35 4.52 -0.97
CA SER A 16 -9.37 3.51 -1.29
C SER A 16 -8.85 2.26 -2.01
N ASP A 17 -7.66 2.33 -2.59
CA ASP A 17 -7.03 1.20 -3.28
C ASP A 17 -6.15 0.37 -2.34
N LEU A 18 -5.93 0.83 -1.11
CA LEU A 18 -5.11 0.18 -0.10
C LEU A 18 -5.95 -0.44 1.00
N ASN A 19 -5.46 -1.56 1.53
CA ASN A 19 -6.01 -2.21 2.70
C ASN A 19 -4.89 -2.50 3.69
N ILE A 20 -5.06 -2.02 4.93
CA ILE A 20 -4.11 -2.15 6.02
C ILE A 20 -4.80 -2.92 7.14
N MET A 21 -4.24 -4.08 7.50
CA MET A 21 -4.83 -4.98 8.49
C MET A 21 -3.78 -5.42 9.50
N VAL A 22 -4.19 -5.51 10.77
CA VAL A 22 -3.39 -6.12 11.83
C VAL A 22 -4.13 -7.35 12.34
N GLN A 23 -3.50 -8.51 12.26
CA GLN A 23 -4.03 -9.76 12.77
C GLN A 23 -2.88 -10.63 13.28
N ASN A 24 -3.02 -11.27 14.44
CA ASN A 24 -2.02 -12.22 14.98
C ASN A 24 -0.58 -11.69 14.96
N ASP A 25 -0.36 -10.48 15.49
CA ASP A 25 0.95 -9.79 15.52
C ASP A 25 1.58 -9.58 14.14
N GLN A 26 0.75 -9.53 13.10
CA GLN A 26 1.16 -9.30 11.73
C GLN A 26 0.43 -8.10 11.15
N LEU A 27 1.20 -7.14 10.63
CA LEU A 27 0.71 -6.01 9.86
C LEU A 27 0.80 -6.34 8.38
N THR A 28 -0.34 -6.40 7.70
CA THR A 28 -0.44 -6.61 6.26
C THR A 28 -0.87 -5.31 5.59
N VAL A 29 -0.11 -4.89 4.58
CA VAL A 29 -0.42 -3.76 3.69
C VAL A 29 -0.58 -4.34 2.28
N SER A 30 -1.79 -4.25 1.73
CA SER A 30 -2.08 -4.66 0.37
C SER A 30 -2.61 -3.49 -0.44
N GLY A 31 -2.33 -3.50 -1.74
CA GLY A 31 -2.85 -2.50 -2.66
C GLY A 31 -3.32 -3.15 -3.94
N ARG A 32 -4.49 -2.75 -4.43
CA ARG A 32 -5.03 -3.21 -5.70
C ARG A 32 -5.89 -2.13 -6.34
N ILE A 33 -5.48 -1.69 -7.52
CA ILE A 33 -6.30 -0.86 -8.39
C ILE A 33 -7.14 -1.79 -9.27
N GLN A 34 -8.45 -1.60 -9.28
CA GLN A 34 -9.29 -2.24 -10.28
C GLN A 34 -8.93 -1.63 -11.64
N GLU A 35 -8.38 -2.44 -12.55
CA GLU A 35 -8.17 -1.98 -13.92
C GLU A 35 -9.54 -1.64 -14.51
N LYS A 36 -9.83 -0.34 -14.65
CA LYS A 36 -10.83 0.09 -15.62
C LYS A 36 -10.26 -0.35 -16.96
N LYS A 37 -10.98 -1.17 -17.70
CA LYS A 37 -10.62 -1.43 -19.09
C LYS A 37 -10.54 -0.08 -19.77
N ASP A 38 -9.33 0.34 -20.13
CA ASP A 38 -9.07 1.48 -20.99
C ASP A 38 -9.56 1.10 -22.40
N GLU A 39 -10.88 0.99 -22.59
CA GLU A 39 -11.50 0.82 -23.89
C GLU A 39 -11.36 2.15 -24.64
N GLY A 40 -10.18 2.41 -25.21
CA GLY A 40 -9.93 3.57 -26.07
C GLY A 40 -8.58 4.29 -25.91
N SER A 41 -7.71 3.89 -24.97
CA SER A 41 -6.42 4.55 -24.75
C SER A 41 -5.28 3.78 -25.44
N GLU A 42 -4.81 4.27 -26.58
CA GLU A 42 -3.56 3.78 -27.19
C GLU A 42 -2.34 4.44 -26.52
N TYR A 43 -1.57 3.64 -25.80
CA TYR A 43 -0.30 4.07 -25.22
C TYR A 43 0.84 3.78 -26.21
N LEU A 44 1.64 4.79 -26.56
CA LEU A 44 2.89 4.58 -27.33
C LEU A 44 3.92 3.79 -26.50
N HIS A 45 4.03 4.07 -25.21
CA HIS A 45 4.86 3.32 -24.26
C HIS A 45 4.33 3.48 -22.83
N ARG A 46 4.22 2.38 -22.08
CA ARG A 46 3.77 2.37 -20.68
C ARG A 46 4.87 1.82 -19.76
N GLY A 47 5.75 2.71 -19.30
CA GLY A 47 6.91 2.35 -18.48
C GLY A 47 6.61 2.07 -17.00
N ILE A 48 5.42 2.47 -16.52
CA ILE A 48 4.98 2.25 -15.14
C ILE A 48 3.61 1.57 -15.21
N MET A 49 3.51 0.42 -14.55
CA MET A 49 2.25 -0.28 -14.35
C MET A 49 2.00 -0.40 -12.87
N THR A 50 0.82 -0.01 -12.43
CA THR A 50 0.34 -0.28 -11.09
C THR A 50 -0.06 -1.75 -11.01
N ARG A 51 0.69 -2.52 -10.21
CA ARG A 51 0.44 -3.94 -9.97
C ARG A 51 -0.09 -4.13 -8.57
N ALA A 52 -1.01 -5.07 -8.41
CA ALA A 52 -1.43 -5.47 -7.07
C ALA A 52 -0.21 -5.96 -6.27
N PHE A 53 -0.17 -5.62 -4.98
CA PHE A 53 0.89 -6.02 -4.07
C PHE A 53 0.33 -6.39 -2.71
N GLU A 54 1.12 -7.16 -1.97
CA GLU A 54 0.91 -7.44 -0.56
C GLU A 54 2.28 -7.48 0.12
N HIS A 55 2.40 -6.73 1.21
CA HIS A 55 3.57 -6.73 2.08
C HIS A 55 3.15 -6.98 3.51
N THR A 56 3.94 -7.79 4.19
CA THR A 56 3.57 -8.31 5.49
C THR A 56 4.74 -8.18 6.45
N PHE A 57 4.49 -7.54 7.59
CA PHE A 57 5.47 -7.23 8.61
C PHE A 57 5.10 -7.94 9.91
N ARG A 58 6.07 -8.61 10.54
CA ARG A 58 5.88 -9.17 11.87
C ARG A 58 6.10 -8.07 12.90
N LEU A 59 5.12 -7.89 13.78
CA LEU A 59 5.21 -7.00 14.92
C LEU A 59 5.84 -7.75 16.09
N ALA A 60 6.64 -7.04 16.89
CA ALA A 60 7.11 -7.58 18.16
C ALA A 60 5.97 -7.57 19.19
N ASP A 61 6.13 -8.36 20.25
CA ASP A 61 5.18 -8.39 21.36
C ASP A 61 4.94 -6.97 21.88
N HIS A 62 3.66 -6.64 22.11
CA HIS A 62 3.21 -5.33 22.61
C HIS A 62 3.36 -4.13 21.66
N MET A 63 3.81 -4.31 20.41
CA MET A 63 3.71 -3.24 19.41
C MET A 63 2.26 -3.02 18.98
N LYS A 64 1.89 -1.75 18.78
CA LYS A 64 0.58 -1.35 18.26
C LYS A 64 0.74 -0.40 17.10
N VAL A 65 -0.06 -0.60 16.06
CA VAL A 65 -0.18 0.37 14.97
C VAL A 65 -1.03 1.53 15.46
N THR A 66 -0.48 2.74 15.42
CA THR A 66 -1.12 3.96 15.93
C THR A 66 -1.79 4.79 14.85
N GLY A 67 -1.40 4.60 13.59
CA GLY A 67 -1.98 5.29 12.44
C GLY A 67 -1.29 4.92 11.14
N ALA A 68 -1.88 5.36 10.03
CA ALA A 68 -1.33 5.27 8.69
C ALA A 68 -1.83 6.47 7.89
N GLN A 69 -1.02 7.00 6.98
CA GLN A 69 -1.40 8.13 6.13
C GLN A 69 -0.71 8.00 4.77
N ILE A 70 -1.37 8.43 3.71
CA ILE A 70 -0.73 8.53 2.39
C ILE A 70 -0.41 9.98 2.12
N LYS A 71 0.82 10.26 1.70
CA LYS A 71 1.23 11.59 1.26
C LYS A 71 2.24 11.48 0.12
N ASN A 72 1.94 12.14 -0.99
CA ASN A 72 2.85 12.24 -2.15
C ASN A 72 3.32 10.87 -2.70
N GLY A 73 2.43 9.87 -2.71
CA GLY A 73 2.77 8.53 -3.18
C GLY A 73 3.60 7.70 -2.20
N LEU A 74 3.72 8.14 -0.95
CA LEU A 74 4.27 7.36 0.16
C LEU A 74 3.16 7.05 1.16
N LEU A 75 3.15 5.81 1.65
CA LEU A 75 2.41 5.37 2.82
C LEU A 75 3.36 5.36 4.03
#